data_AF-A0A832M5J1-F1
#
_entry.id   AF-A0A832M5J1-F1
#
_cell.length_a   1.000
_cell.length_b   1.000
_cell.length_c   1.000
_cell.angle_alpha   90.00
_cell.angle_beta   90.00
_cell.angle_gamma   90.00
#
_symmetry.space_group_name_H-M   'P 1'
#
loop_
_entity.id
_entity.type
_entity.pdbx_description
1 polymer ?
#
loop_
_entity_poly.entity_id
_entity_poly.type
_entity_poly.pdbx_seq_one_letter_code
_entity_poly.pdbx_strand_id
1 'polypeptide(L)' 'MVLKLDSKRRLTLPKSLAGEVKPGDSFEAHYDAEEDAVIFRKLPSTANWLTVLKQCPVDMDDLPERSREMFHPRL' A
#
# COMPACT_ATOMS: atom_id res chain seq x y z
N MET A 1 -10.18 -7.71 26.83
CA MET A 1 -11.18 -7.28 25.82
C MET A 1 -11.30 -8.38 24.79
N VAL A 2 -12.51 -8.82 24.46
CA VAL A 2 -12.73 -9.92 23.50
C VAL A 2 -13.23 -9.33 22.19
N LEU A 3 -12.56 -9.66 21.08
CA LEU A 3 -12.94 -9.22 19.74
C LEU A 3 -13.59 -10.40 19.01
N LYS A 4 -14.63 -10.10 18.22
CA LYS A 4 -15.28 -11.11 17.38
C LYS A 4 -14.88 -10.89 15.93
N LEU A 5 -14.59 -12.00 15.26
CA LEU A 5 -14.37 -12.01 13.83
C LEU A 5 -15.72 -11.85 13.13
N ASP A 6 -15.79 -10.99 12.12
CA ASP A 6 -16.99 -10.87 11.30
C ASP A 6 -17.13 -12.04 10.31
N SER A 7 -18.27 -12.12 9.64
CA SER A 7 -18.56 -13.16 8.63
C SER A 7 -17.63 -13.13 7.41
N LYS A 8 -16.90 -12.04 7.21
CA LYS A 8 -15.93 -11.82 6.13
C LYS A 8 -14.49 -11.92 6.62
N ARG A 9 -14.28 -12.48 7.82
CA ARG A 9 -12.97 -12.65 8.47
C ARG A 9 -12.21 -11.35 8.75
N ARG A 10 -12.93 -10.26 9.01
CA ARG A 10 -12.34 -8.97 9.41
C ARG A 10 -12.43 -8.84 10.92
N LEU A 11 -11.41 -8.23 11.50
CA LEU A 11 -11.33 -7.99 12.93
C LEU A 11 -11.36 -6.48 13.16
N THR A 12 -12.37 -6.00 13.90
CA THR A 12 -12.46 -4.57 14.25
C THR A 12 -11.67 -4.32 15.51
N LEU A 13 -10.58 -3.57 15.38
CA LEU A 13 -9.73 -3.16 16.50
C LEU A 13 -10.24 -1.82 17.06
N PRO A 14 -10.52 -1.72 18.36
CA PRO A 14 -10.84 -0.45 18.96
C PRO A 14 -9.59 0.44 19.03
N LYS A 15 -9.82 1.76 18.98
CA LYS A 15 -8.77 2.78 18.86
C LYS A 15 -7.74 2.72 19.99
N SER A 16 -8.14 2.30 21.18
CA SER A 16 -7.24 2.13 22.33
C SER A 16 -6.16 1.05 22.12
N LEU A 17 -6.44 0.03 21.29
CA LEU A 17 -5.51 -1.05 20.99
C LEU A 17 -4.70 -0.78 19.72
N ALA A 18 -5.30 -0.08 18.75
CA ALA A 18 -4.67 0.20 17.46
C ALA A 18 -3.63 1.33 17.51
N GLY A 19 -3.52 2.11 18.60
CA GLY A 19 -2.54 3.20 18.69
C GLY A 19 -2.66 4.22 17.55
N GLU A 20 -1.53 4.59 16.94
CA GLU A 20 -1.45 5.55 15.81
C GLU A 20 -1.55 4.87 14.43
N VAL A 21 -2.56 4.04 14.24
CA VAL A 21 -2.86 3.43 12.94
C VAL A 21 -3.86 4.28 12.17
N LYS A 22 -3.52 4.58 10.92
CA LYS A 22 -4.34 5.38 10.00
C LYS A 22 -5.02 4.47 8.97
N PRO A 23 -6.19 4.87 8.44
CA PRO A 23 -6.78 4.19 7.30
C PRO A 23 -5.78 4.14 6.13
N GLY A 24 -5.55 2.95 5.58
CA GLY A 24 -4.60 2.72 4.49
C GLY A 24 -3.22 2.22 4.93
N ASP A 25 -2.91 2.20 6.23
CA ASP A 25 -1.70 1.56 6.74
C ASP A 25 -1.72 0.05 6.43
N SER A 26 -0.57 -0.48 5.99
CA SER A 26 -0.42 -1.91 5.69
C SER A 26 0.26 -2.64 6.83
N PHE A 27 -0.10 -3.91 7.00
CA PHE A 27 0.44 -4.77 8.04
C PHE A 27 0.87 -6.09 7.42
N GLU A 28 2.02 -6.58 7.86
CA GLU A 28 2.40 -7.96 7.68
C GLU A 28 1.70 -8.78 8.77
N ALA A 29 1.05 -9.88 8.37
CA ALA A 29 0.36 -10.77 9.29
C ALA A 29 1.03 -12.14 9.23
N HIS A 30 1.39 -12.68 10.39
CA HIS A 30 1.82 -14.07 10.52
C HIS A 30 1.09 -14.74 11.68
N TYR A 31 0.95 -16.05 11.58
CA TYR A 31 0.39 -16.88 12.64
C TYR A 31 1.54 -17.54 13.40
N ASP A 32 1.56 -17.33 14.71
CA ASP A 32 2.44 -18.01 15.64
C ASP A 32 1.69 -19.22 16.22
N ALA A 33 2.18 -20.42 15.90
CA ALA A 33 1.55 -21.66 16.31
C ALA A 33 1.82 -22.04 17.77
N GLU A 34 2.89 -21.51 18.38
CA GLU A 34 3.22 -21.79 19.77
C GLU A 34 2.32 -20.96 20.69
N GLU A 35 2.04 -19.71 20.31
CA GLU A 35 1.17 -18.81 21.07
C GLU A 35 -0.31 -18.86 20.66
N ASP A 36 -0.66 -19.62 19.61
CA ASP A 36 -1.99 -19.61 18.96
C ASP A 36 -2.46 -18.17 18.66
N ALA A 37 -1.54 -17.37 18.11
CA ALA A 37 -1.69 -15.93 17.98
C ALA A 37 -1.51 -15.48 16.53
N VAL A 38 -2.33 -14.50 16.10
CA VAL A 38 -2.10 -13.78 14.83
C VAL A 38 -1.44 -12.44 15.16
N ILE A 39 -0.21 -12.28 14.71
CA ILE A 39 0.60 -11.09 14.98
C ILE A 39 0.57 -10.19 13.75
N PHE A 40 0.13 -8.94 13.95
CA PHE A 40 0.13 -7.90 12.93
C PHE A 40 1.28 -6.93 13.17
N ARG A 41 2.25 -6.92 12.26
CA ARG A 41 3.36 -5.96 12.27
C ARG A 41 3.07 -4.84 11.29
N LYS A 42 3.06 -3.59 11.76
CA LYS A 42 2.89 -2.43 10.89
C LYS A 42 4.06 -2.37 9.90
N LEU A 43 3.74 -2.32 8.62
CA LEU A 43 4.73 -2.05 7.59
C LEU A 43 4.94 -0.54 7.52
N PRO A 44 6.19 -0.07 7.36
CA PRO A 44 6.42 1.33 7.05
C PRO A 44 5.62 1.65 5.80
N SER A 45 4.93 2.80 5.78
CA SER A 45 4.27 3.28 4.58
C SER A 45 5.32 3.28 3.47
N THR A 46 5.17 2.39 2.49
CA THR A 46 6.04 2.35 1.32
C THR A 46 6.11 3.78 0.80
N ALA A 47 7.35 4.24 0.55
CA ALA A 47 7.61 5.60 0.10
C ALA A 47 6.56 5.97 -0.95
N ASN A 48 5.92 7.14 -0.77
CA ASN A 48 4.92 7.62 -1.70
C ASN A 48 5.48 7.42 -3.13
N TRP A 49 4.88 6.52 -3.90
CA TRP A 49 5.39 6.17 -5.22
C TRP A 49 5.49 7.41 -6.11
N LEU A 50 4.67 8.44 -5.86
CA LEU A 50 4.80 9.74 -6.50
C LEU A 50 6.10 10.47 -6.13
N THR A 51 6.57 10.37 -4.88
CA THR A 51 7.86 10.92 -4.46
C THR A 51 9.01 10.16 -5.13
N VAL A 52 8.92 8.84 -5.23
CA VAL A 52 9.92 8.03 -5.94
C VAL A 52 9.96 8.39 -7.43
N LEU A 53 8.80 8.52 -8.07
CA LEU A 53 8.70 8.95 -9.48
C LEU A 53 9.21 10.38 -9.68
N LYS A 54 8.97 11.30 -8.73
CA LYS A 54 9.54 12.66 -8.75
C LYS A 54 11.06 12.68 -8.58
N GLN A 55 11.65 11.64 -7.99
CA GLN A 55 13.09 11.47 -7.87
C GLN A 55 13.71 10.75 -9.08
N CYS A 56 12.92 10.44 -10.12
CA CYS A 56 13.45 9.89 -11.35
C CYS A 56 14.48 10.87 -11.93
N PRO A 57 15.75 10.47 -12.11
CA PRO A 57 16.80 11.35 -12.61
C PRO A 57 16.74 11.54 -14.14
N VAL A 58 15.81 10.85 -14.81
CA VAL A 58 15.64 10.91 -16.26
C VAL A 58 14.75 12.09 -16.58
N ASP A 59 15.25 12.98 -17.43
CA ASP A 59 14.47 14.10 -17.97
C ASP A 59 13.31 13.54 -18.81
N MET A 60 12.13 14.16 -18.72
CA MET A 60 11.00 13.76 -19.55
C MET A 60 11.30 13.95 -21.04
N ASP A 61 12.24 14.83 -21.37
CA ASP A 61 12.71 15.07 -22.74
C ASP A 61 13.73 14.02 -23.24
N ASP A 62 14.24 13.14 -22.36
CA ASP A 62 15.12 12.01 -22.71
C ASP A 62 14.32 10.74 -23.07
N LEU A 63 12.99 10.86 -23.19
CA LEU A 63 12.16 9.79 -23.72
C LEU A 63 12.45 9.63 -25.22
N PRO A 64 12.74 8.40 -25.70
CA PRO A 64 12.96 8.19 -27.12
C PRO A 64 11.71 8.64 -27.89
N GLU A 65 11.94 9.23 -29.07
CA GLU A 65 10.85 9.58 -29.96
C GLU A 65 9.92 8.38 -30.13
N ARG A 66 8.64 8.65 -29.92
CA ARG A 66 7.61 7.62 -30.02
C ARG A 66 7.72 6.98 -31.41
N SER A 67 8.06 5.69 -31.45
CA SER A 67 8.34 4.93 -32.68
C SER A 67 7.18 4.85 -33.69
N ARG A 68 6.01 5.38 -33.31
CA ARG A 68 4.80 5.44 -34.12
C ARG A 68 4.16 6.81 -33.95
N GLU A 69 4.21 7.62 -35.00
CA GLU A 69 3.31 8.76 -35.16
C GLU A 69 1.88 8.26 -34.92
N MET A 70 1.15 8.93 -34.01
CA MET A 70 -0.29 8.76 -33.98
C MET A 70 -0.83 9.37 -35.26
N PHE A 71 -1.64 8.59 -35.98
CA PHE A 71 -2.41 9.11 -37.10
C PHE A 71 -3.21 10.34 -36.62
N HIS A 72 -2.81 11.52 -37.07
CA HIS A 72 -3.54 12.77 -36.85
C HIS A 72 -4.47 12.98 -38.05
N PRO A 73 -5.77 12.68 -37.94
CA PRO A 73 -6.71 13.10 -38.98
C PRO A 73 -6.73 14.62 -39.01
N ARG A 74 -6.33 15.21 -40.14
CA ARG A 74 -6.44 16.65 -40.37
C ARG A 74 -7.93 17.02 -40.36
N LEU A 75 -8.31 17.89 -39.42
CA LEU A 75 -9.57 18.63 -39.44
C LEU A 75 -9.46 19.81 -40.41
#